data_AF-A0A7J9Q3M7-F1
#
_entry.id   AF-A0A7J9Q3M7-F1
#
_cell.length_a   1.000
_cell.length_b   1.000
_cell.length_c   1.000
_cell.angle_alpha   90.00
_cell.angle_beta   90.00
_cell.angle_gamma   90.00
#
_symmetry.space_group_name_H-M   'P 1'
#
loop_
_entity.id
_entity.type
_entity.pdbx_description
1 polymer ?
#
loop_
_entity_poly.entity_id
_entity_poly.type
_entity_poly.pdbx_seq_one_letter_code
_entity_poly.pdbx_strand_id
1 'polypeptide(L)'
;MKKNMISLTKENDGLAYDWLGHRVYCNPPYSEVNCRKWCRKIFEERNRAEMIALLISLNKLSNNYFHEYIVPYARVILIKGRVSFEPLAGQKKSSNPLGSVLCIIESPHIKERLNGDAIAQVREKSMKVC
;
A
#
# COMPACT_ATOMS: atom_id res chain seq x y z
N MET A 1 -3.76 -15.25 -17.31
CA MET A 1 -4.35 -15.40 -15.95
C MET A 1 -5.16 -14.16 -15.61
N LYS A 2 -6.47 -14.28 -15.34
CA LYS A 2 -7.26 -13.16 -14.81
C LYS A 2 -6.76 -12.87 -13.40
N LYS A 3 -6.19 -11.68 -13.16
CA LYS A 3 -5.89 -11.23 -11.80
C LYS A 3 -7.23 -11.03 -11.09
N ASN A 4 -7.50 -11.79 -10.03
CA ASN A 4 -8.65 -11.56 -9.17
C ASN A 4 -8.45 -10.20 -8.48
N MET A 5 -9.15 -9.19 -8.97
CA MET A 5 -9.15 -7.85 -8.41
C MET A 5 -10.18 -7.80 -7.28
N ILE A 6 -9.70 -7.59 -6.06
CA ILE A 6 -10.54 -7.45 -4.87
C ILE A 6 -10.76 -5.96 -4.66
N SER A 7 -12.00 -5.51 -4.80
CA SER A 7 -12.39 -4.13 -4.54
C SER A 7 -12.98 -4.04 -3.14
N LEU A 8 -12.39 -3.20 -2.29
CA LEU A 8 -12.88 -2.92 -0.95
C LEU A 8 -13.81 -1.70 -1.00
N THR A 9 -14.92 -1.81 -0.28
CA THR A 9 -15.94 -0.76 -0.14
C THR A 9 -15.73 0.04 1.15
N LYS A 10 -16.57 1.05 1.43
CA LYS A 10 -16.45 1.83 2.68
C LYS A 10 -16.72 0.99 3.93
N GLU A 11 -17.45 -0.11 3.74
CA GLU A 11 -17.83 -1.07 4.75
C GLU A 11 -16.66 -2.01 5.10
N ASN A 12 -15.60 -2.04 4.29
CA ASN A 12 -14.43 -2.86 4.53
C ASN A 12 -13.29 -2.04 5.14
N ASP A 13 -12.66 -2.59 6.19
CA ASP A 13 -11.44 -2.02 6.74
C ASP A 13 -10.21 -2.49 5.95
N GLY A 14 -9.72 -1.63 5.05
CA GLY A 14 -8.50 -1.90 4.27
C GLY A 14 -7.23 -2.04 5.13
N LEU A 15 -7.21 -1.54 6.36
CA LEU A 15 -6.10 -1.74 7.29
C LEU A 15 -6.07 -3.17 7.87
N ALA A 16 -7.22 -3.83 7.96
CA ALA A 16 -7.33 -5.20 8.45
C ALA A 16 -7.06 -6.26 7.37
N TYR A 17 -7.03 -5.87 6.10
CA TYR A 17 -6.83 -6.79 4.98
C TYR A 17 -5.39 -7.32 4.89
N ASP A 18 -5.20 -8.58 4.52
CA ASP A 18 -3.88 -9.18 4.27
C ASP A 18 -3.39 -8.83 2.86
N TRP A 19 -2.20 -8.23 2.77
CA TRP A 19 -1.67 -7.72 1.50
C TRP A 19 -0.69 -8.70 0.83
N LEU A 20 -0.48 -9.87 1.43
CA LEU A 20 0.46 -10.88 0.96
C LEU A 20 0.26 -11.24 -0.52
N GLY A 21 1.29 -11.04 -1.34
CA GLY A 21 1.30 -11.37 -2.76
C GLY A 21 0.38 -10.50 -3.64
N HIS A 22 -0.30 -9.50 -3.06
CA HIS A 22 -1.22 -8.63 -3.78
C HIS A 22 -0.54 -7.36 -4.30
N ARG A 23 -1.12 -6.79 -5.36
CA ARG A 23 -0.86 -5.41 -5.77
C ARG A 23 -1.94 -4.53 -5.16
N VAL A 24 -1.55 -3.59 -4.31
CA VAL A 24 -2.45 -2.80 -3.47
C VAL A 24 -2.45 -1.35 -3.95
N TYR A 25 -3.63 -0.78 -4.15
CA TYR A 25 -3.82 0.63 -4.48
C TYR A 25 -4.67 1.26 -3.38
N CYS A 26 -4.17 2.30 -2.72
CA CYS A 26 -4.85 2.92 -1.59
C CYS A 26 -4.82 4.44 -1.69
N ASN A 27 -6.00 5.03 -1.44
CA ASN A 27 -6.22 6.47 -1.34
C ASN A 27 -6.85 6.74 0.05
N PRO A 28 -6.03 6.76 1.12
CA PRO A 28 -6.55 6.85 2.47
C PRO A 28 -7.29 8.18 2.72
N PRO A 29 -8.13 8.24 3.76
CA PRO A 29 -8.64 9.52 4.24
C PRO A 29 -7.50 10.48 4.60
N TYR A 30 -7.54 11.72 4.11
CA TYR A 30 -6.43 12.69 4.20
C TYR A 30 -6.22 13.33 5.59
N SER A 31 -7.01 12.94 6.60
CA SER A 31 -6.76 13.34 7.98
C SER A 31 -5.41 12.79 8.47
N GLU A 32 -4.71 13.56 9.30
CA GLU A 32 -3.40 13.21 9.85
C GLU A 32 -3.36 11.81 10.47
N VAL A 33 -4.30 11.51 11.36
CA VAL A 33 -4.39 10.24 12.08
C VAL A 33 -4.52 9.05 11.12
N ASN A 34 -5.35 9.19 10.08
CA ASN A 34 -5.52 8.12 9.10
C ASN A 34 -4.28 7.99 8.22
N CYS A 35 -3.73 9.08 7.68
CA CYS A 35 -2.50 9.02 6.88
C CYS A 35 -1.36 8.31 7.63
N ARG A 36 -1.18 8.58 8.93
CA ARG A 36 -0.18 7.90 9.77
C ARG A 36 -0.42 6.39 9.85
N LYS A 37 -1.66 5.96 10.10
CA LYS A 37 -2.03 4.52 10.18
C LYS A 37 -1.75 3.79 8.86
N TRP A 38 -2.09 4.41 7.74
CA TRP A 38 -1.86 3.85 6.42
C TRP A 38 -0.37 3.80 6.07
N CYS A 39 0.40 4.84 6.35
CA CYS A 39 1.86 4.81 6.14
C CYS A 39 2.53 3.72 6.99
N ARG A 40 2.08 3.54 8.25
CA ARG A 40 2.57 2.43 9.09
C ARG A 40 2.24 1.07 8.49
N LYS A 41 1.01 0.84 8.05
CA LYS A 41 0.65 -0.45 7.42
C LYS A 41 1.46 -0.72 6.17
N ILE A 42 1.73 0.31 5.36
CA ILE A 42 2.58 0.17 4.18
C ILE A 42 3.99 -0.27 4.56
N PHE A 43 4.56 0.35 5.60
CA PHE A 43 5.84 -0.09 6.14
C PHE A 43 5.77 -1.57 6.58
N GLU A 44 4.75 -1.98 7.33
CA GLU A 44 4.59 -3.37 7.78
C GLU A 44 4.45 -4.37 6.61
N GLU A 45 3.72 -4.01 5.55
CA GLU A 45 3.41 -4.88 4.41
C GLU A 45 4.41 -4.79 3.24
N ARG A 46 5.40 -3.89 3.30
CA ARG A 46 6.32 -3.57 2.19
C ARG A 46 7.01 -4.77 1.55
N ASN A 47 7.32 -5.78 2.37
CA ASN A 47 7.99 -7.01 1.96
C ASN A 47 7.03 -8.18 1.72
N ARG A 48 5.73 -7.99 1.90
CA ARG A 48 4.71 -9.03 1.78
C ARG A 48 3.85 -8.82 0.54
N ALA A 49 3.54 -7.57 0.20
CA ALA A 49 2.83 -7.23 -1.03
C ALA A 49 3.73 -7.34 -2.27
N GLU A 50 3.15 -7.62 -3.43
CA GLU A 50 3.85 -7.56 -4.73
C GLU A 50 4.17 -6.10 -5.09
N MET A 51 3.21 -5.20 -4.85
CA MET A 51 3.35 -3.77 -5.06
C MET A 51 2.35 -3.01 -4.20
N ILE A 52 2.72 -1.83 -3.72
CA ILE A 52 1.84 -0.92 -2.99
C ILE A 52 1.93 0.46 -3.64
N ALA A 53 0.79 1.01 -4.04
CA ALA A 53 0.64 2.39 -4.52
C ALA A 53 -0.26 3.17 -3.57
N LEU A 54 0.29 4.22 -2.97
CA LEU A 54 -0.36 5.09 -1.99
C LEU A 54 -0.48 6.51 -2.54
N LEU A 55 -1.70 7.06 -2.56
CA LEU A 55 -1.95 8.46 -2.87
C LEU A 55 -2.24 9.26 -1.59
N ILE A 56 -1.40 10.25 -1.26
CA ILE A 56 -1.59 11.14 -0.09
C ILE A 56 -1.50 12.61 -0.46
N SER A 57 -1.97 13.46 0.44
CA SER A 57 -1.84 14.91 0.33
C SER A 57 -0.39 15.38 0.47
N LEU A 58 -0.01 16.43 -0.27
CA LEU A 58 1.35 16.99 -0.28
C LEU A 58 1.82 17.49 1.10
N ASN A 59 0.89 17.97 1.95
CA ASN A 59 1.22 18.42 3.31
C ASN A 59 1.70 17.31 4.25
N LYS A 60 1.74 16.04 3.82
CA LYS A 60 2.25 14.92 4.63
C LYS A 60 3.76 14.75 4.52
N LEU A 61 4.41 15.41 3.56
CA LEU A 61 5.83 15.25 3.30
C LEU A 61 6.72 15.66 4.48
N SER A 62 6.29 16.61 5.32
CA SER A 62 7.05 17.10 6.47
C SER A 62 6.82 16.30 7.76
N ASN A 63 5.96 15.28 7.74
CA ASN A 63 5.61 14.53 8.93
C ASN A 63 6.66 13.46 9.24
N ASN A 64 7.03 13.28 10.51
CA ASN A 64 8.03 12.28 10.92
C ASN A 64 7.72 10.88 10.38
N TYR A 65 6.46 10.43 10.47
CA TYR A 65 6.07 9.11 9.99
C TYR A 65 6.28 8.95 8.47
N PHE A 66 6.27 10.03 7.69
CA PHE A 66 6.51 9.96 6.25
C PHE A 66 8.00 9.68 5.99
N HIS A 67 8.88 10.37 6.70
CA HIS A 67 10.32 10.13 6.65
C HIS A 67 10.74 8.77 7.21
N GLU A 68 10.03 8.25 8.21
CA GLU A 68 10.32 6.94 8.80
C GLU A 68 9.77 5.79 7.95
N TYR A 69 8.52 5.88 7.49
CA TYR A 69 7.81 4.73 6.91
C TYR A 69 7.78 4.73 5.38
N ILE A 70 7.93 5.88 4.73
CA ILE A 70 7.75 6.01 3.28
C ILE A 70 9.08 6.31 2.59
N VAL A 71 9.76 7.39 2.96
CA VAL A 71 10.97 7.88 2.26
C VAL A 71 12.04 6.79 2.03
N PRO A 72 12.38 5.91 2.99
CA PRO A 72 13.44 4.93 2.80
C PRO A 72 13.07 3.79 1.86
N TYR A 73 11.76 3.57 1.60
CA TYR A 73 11.26 2.35 0.98
C TYR A 73 10.46 2.60 -0.30
N ALA A 74 9.94 3.82 -0.48
CA ALA A 74 9.06 4.14 -1.58
C ALA A 74 9.72 5.06 -2.60
N ARG A 75 9.41 4.82 -3.87
CA ARG A 75 9.55 5.82 -4.94
C ARG A 75 8.48 6.88 -4.72
N VAL A 76 8.90 8.11 -4.44
CA VAL A 76 8.02 9.26 -4.22
C VAL A 76 7.90 10.07 -5.49
N ILE A 77 6.68 10.22 -6.01
CA ILE A 77 6.38 10.92 -7.26
C ILE A 77 5.45 12.09 -6.94
N LEU A 78 5.93 13.32 -7.20
CA LEU A 78 5.12 14.51 -7.15
C LEU A 78 4.25 14.59 -8.41
N ILE A 79 2.95 14.78 -8.24
CA ILE A 79 2.01 14.87 -9.36
C ILE A 79 1.90 16.33 -9.80
N LYS A 80 2.08 16.59 -11.10
CA LYS A 80 1.86 17.92 -11.69
C LYS A 80 0.37 18.26 -11.66
N GLY A 81 -0.02 19.31 -10.93
CA GLY A 81 -1.40 19.78 -10.82
C GLY A 81 -2.21 19.09 -9.73
N ARG A 82 -3.50 19.43 -9.62
CA ARG A 82 -4.42 18.86 -8.63
C ARG A 82 -5.16 17.67 -9.20
N VAL A 83 -5.15 16.55 -8.47
CA VAL A 83 -5.97 15.37 -8.78
C VAL A 83 -7.43 15.71 -8.49
N SER A 84 -8.28 15.52 -9.49
CA SER A 84 -9.74 15.59 -9.35
C SER A 84 -10.30 14.18 -9.27
N PHE A 85 -11.21 13.93 -8.33
CA PHE A 85 -11.88 12.64 -8.20
C PHE A 85 -13.28 12.71 -8.79
N GLU A 86 -13.63 11.72 -9.61
CA GLU A 86 -14.99 11.55 -10.07
C GLU A 86 -15.82 10.86 -8.96
N PRO A 87 -16.96 11.44 -8.57
CA PRO A 87 -17.83 10.78 -7.60
C PRO A 87 -18.47 9.55 -8.26
N LEU A 88 -18.44 8.40 -7.55
CA LEU A 88 -19.16 7.19 -7.97
C LEU A 88 -20.69 7.40 -7.96
N ALA A 89 -21.17 8.30 -7.11
CA ALA A 89 -22.54 8.81 -7.07
C ALA A 89 -22.56 10.16 -6.32
N GLY A 90 -23.47 11.08 -6.71
CA GLY A 90 -23.67 12.37 -6.04
C GLY A 90 -22.82 13.54 -6.56
N GLN A 91 -22.79 14.64 -5.81
CA GLN A 91 -22.14 15.89 -6.24
C GLN A 91 -20.61 15.81 -6.19
N LYS A 92 -19.98 16.49 -7.16
CA LYS A 92 -18.54 16.62 -7.29
C LYS A 92 -17.96 17.29 -6.04
N LYS A 93 -17.19 16.54 -5.24
CA LYS A 93 -16.42 17.13 -4.15
C LYS A 93 -15.28 17.97 -4.71
N SER A 94 -14.97 19.08 -4.05
CA SER A 94 -13.81 19.90 -4.39
C SER A 94 -12.53 19.08 -4.27
N SER A 95 -11.60 19.27 -5.21
CA SER A 95 -10.27 18.66 -5.17
C SER A 95 -9.51 19.10 -3.92
N ASN A 96 -8.60 18.26 -3.42
CA ASN A 96 -7.69 18.67 -2.35
C ASN A 96 -6.96 19.98 -2.74
N PRO A 97 -7.06 21.06 -1.94
CA PRO A 97 -6.50 22.36 -2.31
C PRO A 97 -4.96 22.38 -2.38
N LEU A 98 -4.27 21.43 -1.75
CA LEU A 98 -2.81 21.48 -1.58
C LEU A 98 -2.03 20.72 -2.66
N GLY A 99 -2.57 19.63 -3.20
CA GLY A 99 -1.87 18.74 -4.16
C GLY A 99 -1.74 17.30 -3.63
N SER A 100 -1.22 16.40 -4.46
CA SER A 100 -1.09 14.97 -4.11
C SER A 100 0.29 14.42 -4.47
N VAL A 101 0.70 13.39 -3.73
CA VAL A 101 1.94 12.66 -3.90
C VAL A 101 1.61 11.18 -4.04
N LEU A 102 2.23 10.52 -5.00
CA LEU A 102 2.14 9.09 -5.20
C LEU A 102 3.40 8.42 -4.63
N CYS A 103 3.21 7.47 -3.72
CA CYS A 103 4.29 6.68 -3.13
C CYS A 103 4.15 5.24 -3.60
N ILE A 104 5.20 4.67 -4.20
CA ILE A 104 5.19 3.33 -4.75
C ILE A 104 6.28 2.48 -4.11
N ILE A 105 5.90 1.32 -3.57
CA ILE A 105 6.82 0.26 -3.12
C ILE A 105 6.62 -0.96 -4.03
N GLU A 106 7.71 -1.53 -4.55
CA GLU A 106 7.68 -2.70 -5.41
C GLU A 106 8.54 -3.82 -4.81
N SER A 107 7.98 -5.04 -4.75
CA SER A 107 8.65 -6.26 -4.29
C SER A 107 8.45 -7.37 -5.34
N PRO A 108 9.05 -7.23 -6.53
CA PRO A 108 8.71 -8.04 -7.71
C PRO A 108 8.95 -9.54 -7.54
N HIS A 109 9.94 -9.93 -6.73
CA HIS A 109 10.33 -11.32 -6.49
C HIS A 109 9.63 -11.95 -5.27
N ILE A 110 8.57 -11.33 -4.75
CA ILE A 110 7.93 -11.83 -3.51
C ILE A 110 7.36 -13.24 -3.70
N LYS A 111 6.79 -13.57 -4.86
CA LYS A 111 6.22 -14.91 -5.11
C LYS A 111 7.30 -15.98 -5.15
N GLU A 112 8.45 -15.68 -5.75
CA GLU A 112 9.60 -16.59 -5.80
C GLU A 112 10.17 -16.81 -4.39
N ARG A 113 10.29 -15.74 -3.59
CA ARG A 113 10.71 -15.82 -2.18
C ARG A 113 9.74 -16.66 -1.36
N LEU A 114 8.44 -16.39 -1.45
CA LEU A 114 7.42 -17.14 -0.70
C LEU A 114 7.41 -18.62 -1.08
N ASN A 115 7.56 -18.96 -2.37
CA ASN A 115 7.68 -20.34 -2.80
C ASN A 115 8.97 -20.99 -2.26
N GLY A 116 10.10 -20.28 -2.29
CA GLY A 116 11.36 -20.74 -1.71
C GLY A 116 11.25 -21.02 -0.21
N ASP A 117 10.65 -20.10 0.55
CA ASP A 117 10.44 -20.22 1.99
C ASP A 117 9.53 -21.41 2.34
N ALA A 118 8.45 -21.60 1.58
CA ALA A 118 7.56 -22.75 1.74
C ALA A 118 8.28 -24.08 1.49
N ILE A 119 9.11 -24.16 0.44
CA ILE A 119 9.92 -25.36 0.15
C ILE A 119 10.93 -25.62 1.27
N ALA A 120 11.59 -24.57 1.78
CA ALA A 120 12.55 -24.70 2.88
C ALA A 120 11.90 -25.26 4.16
N GLN A 121 10.71 -24.77 4.54
CA GLN A 121 9.98 -25.27 5.71
C GLN A 121 9.56 -26.74 5.57
N VAL A 122 9.14 -27.18 4.38
CA VAL A 122 8.79 -28.59 4.13
C VAL A 122 10.01 -29.50 4.27
N ARG A 123 11.17 -29.07 3.76
CA ARG A 123 12.44 -29.81 3.89
C ARG A 123 12.88 -29.93 5.33
N GLU A 124 12.84 -28.84 6.09
CA GLU A 124 13.22 -28.85 7.51
C GLU A 124 12.32 -29.77 8.34
N LYS A 125 10.99 -29.73 8.11
CA LYS A 125 10.06 -30.66 8.74
C LYS A 125 10.36 -32.11 8.38
N SER A 126 10.65 -32.39 7.11
CA SER A 126 10.96 -33.76 6.65
C SER A 126 12.26 -34.28 7.27
N MET A 127 13.24 -33.41 7.51
CA MET A 127 14.52 -33.75 8.17
C MET A 127 14.39 -34.01 9.68
N LYS A 128 13.36 -33.47 10.34
CA LYS A 128 13.13 -33.64 11.79
C LYS A 128 12.29 -34.87 12.15
N VAL A 129 11.78 -35.61 11.15
CA VAL A 129 10.96 -36.82 11.33
C VAL A 129 11.76 -38.11 11.05
N CYS A 130 13.04 -37.99 10.68
CA CYS A 130 13.97 -39.11 10.52
C CYS A 130 14.83 -39.31 11.77
#